data_AF-A0A966JVS5-F1
#
_entry.id   AF-A0A966JVS5-F1
#
_cell.length_a   1.000
_cell.length_b   1.000
_cell.length_c   1.000
_cell.angle_alpha   90.00
_cell.angle_beta   90.00
_cell.angle_gamma   90.00
#
_symmetry.space_group_name_H-M   'P 1'
#
loop_
_entity.id
_entity.type
_entity.pdbx_description
1 polymer ?
#
loop_
_entity_poly.entity_id
_entity_poly.type
_entity_poly.pdbx_seq_one_letter_code
_entity_poly.pdbx_strand_id
1 'polypeptide(L)'
;MNSTPSPRVAVFRHEHFNAAHRIHNPALSDADNARIYGKCNNKNGHGHNYELTIRVAGQVDPAIGYVIDLGELSALAKKHVTEYLDHKFL
;
A
#
# COMPACT_ATOMS: atom_id res chain seq x y z
N MET A 1 -18.21 -38.62 -7.09
CA MET A 1 -17.05 -38.40 -6.20
C MET A 1 -17.23 -37.03 -5.57
N ASN A 2 -17.43 -36.95 -4.27
CA ASN A 2 -17.53 -35.65 -3.58
C ASN A 2 -16.13 -35.06 -3.46
N SER A 3 -15.82 -34.07 -4.29
CA SER A 3 -14.59 -33.30 -4.16
C SER A 3 -14.66 -32.47 -2.88
N THR A 4 -13.71 -32.66 -1.98
CA THR A 4 -13.49 -31.76 -0.84
C THR A 4 -13.31 -30.34 -1.37
N PRO A 5 -14.04 -29.34 -0.85
CA PRO A 5 -13.89 -27.96 -1.33
C PRO A 5 -12.47 -27.46 -1.04
N SER A 6 -11.86 -26.80 -2.04
CA SER A 6 -10.51 -26.25 -1.90
C SER A 6 -10.40 -25.35 -0.67
N PRO A 7 -9.29 -25.43 0.09
CA PRO A 7 -9.10 -24.59 1.26
C PRO A 7 -9.09 -23.11 0.87
N ARG A 8 -9.64 -22.28 1.75
CA ARG A 8 -9.56 -20.82 1.62
C ARG A 8 -8.34 -20.34 2.39
N VAL A 9 -7.41 -19.67 1.70
CA VAL A 9 -6.16 -19.18 2.30
C VAL A 9 -6.00 -17.69 2.04
N ALA A 10 -5.04 -17.07 2.72
CA ALA A 10 -4.60 -15.71 2.44
C ALA A 10 -3.09 -15.70 2.23
N VAL A 11 -2.65 -15.01 1.18
CA VAL A 11 -1.25 -14.70 0.93
C VAL A 11 -1.01 -13.22 1.21
N PHE A 12 0.18 -12.92 1.72
CA PHE A 12 0.61 -11.58 2.09
C PHE A 12 1.87 -11.25 1.34
N ARG A 13 1.89 -10.07 0.71
CA ARG A 13 3.08 -9.51 0.07
C ARG A 13 3.48 -8.24 0.79
N HIS A 14 4.73 -8.20 1.24
CA HIS A 14 5.32 -7.04 1.86
C HIS A 14 6.15 -6.30 0.81
N GLU A 15 5.92 -5.00 0.70
CA GLU A 15 6.64 -4.06 -0.16
C GLU A 15 6.95 -2.81 0.65
N HIS A 16 7.85 -1.98 0.15
CA HIS A 16 8.09 -0.66 0.71
C HIS A 16 8.24 0.39 -0.39
N PHE A 17 8.04 1.64 -0.03
CA PHE A 17 8.38 2.80 -0.87
C PHE A 17 8.74 3.98 0.02
N ASN A 18 9.58 4.88 -0.49
CA ASN A 18 10.01 6.07 0.22
C ASN A 18 9.33 7.28 -0.42
N ALA A 19 8.64 8.11 0.36
CA ALA A 19 8.01 9.32 -0.15
C ALA A 19 8.02 10.46 0.85
N ALA A 20 8.08 11.68 0.33
CA ALA A 20 7.91 12.91 1.09
C ALA A 20 6.48 13.44 0.96
N HIS A 21 6.00 14.17 1.95
CA HIS A 21 4.69 14.82 1.92
C HIS A 21 4.59 15.99 2.91
N ARG A 22 3.52 16.78 2.75
CA ARG A 22 3.10 17.79 3.72
C ARG A 22 1.60 17.62 3.97
N ILE A 23 1.22 17.45 5.25
CA ILE A 23 -0.19 17.42 5.61
C ILE A 23 -0.67 18.87 5.71
N HIS A 24 -1.44 19.32 4.72
CA HIS A 24 -1.97 20.69 4.63
C HIS A 24 -3.36 20.67 4.00
N ASN A 25 -4.32 21.36 4.61
CA ASN A 25 -5.66 21.55 4.06
C ASN A 25 -5.78 22.98 3.52
N PRO A 26 -5.99 23.18 2.19
CA PRO A 26 -6.09 24.51 1.58
C PRO A 26 -7.34 25.28 2.00
N ALA A 27 -8.34 24.62 2.60
CA ALA A 27 -9.53 25.27 3.14
C ALA A 27 -9.33 25.83 4.57
N LEU A 28 -8.19 25.55 5.21
CA LEU A 28 -7.86 26.03 6.55
C LEU A 28 -6.85 27.18 6.51
N SER A 29 -6.90 28.06 7.50
CA SER A 29 -5.86 29.07 7.68
C SER A 29 -4.49 28.43 7.96
N ASP A 30 -3.39 29.16 7.72
CA ASP A 30 -2.04 28.70 8.08
C ASP A 30 -1.92 28.40 9.58
N ALA A 31 -2.57 29.22 10.42
CA ALA A 31 -2.57 29.04 11.87
C ALA A 31 -3.31 27.76 12.29
N ASP A 32 -4.45 27.46 11.67
CA ASP A 32 -5.20 26.24 11.94
C ASP A 32 -4.47 24.99 11.44
N ASN A 33 -3.86 25.07 10.25
CA ASN A 33 -3.00 24.00 9.73
C ASN A 33 -1.84 23.70 10.69
N ALA A 34 -1.13 24.73 11.16
CA ALA A 34 -0.04 24.59 12.11
C ALA A 34 -0.53 24.01 13.45
N ARG A 35 -1.69 24.46 13.95
CA ARG A 35 -2.28 23.97 15.20
C ARG A 35 -2.74 22.51 15.13
N ILE A 36 -3.36 22.10 14.01
CA ILE A 36 -3.95 20.77 13.85
C ILE A 36 -2.89 19.73 13.47
N TYR A 37 -2.04 20.05 12.50
CA TYR A 37 -1.09 19.09 11.92
C TYR A 37 0.34 19.25 12.49
N GLY A 38 0.63 20.34 13.21
CA GLY A 38 1.88 20.53 13.93
C GLY A 38 3.11 20.37 13.03
N LYS A 39 4.06 19.53 13.47
CA LYS A 39 5.30 19.23 12.73
C LYS A 39 5.04 18.65 11.34
N CYS A 40 3.91 17.98 11.11
CA CYS A 40 3.56 17.39 9.82
C CYS A 40 3.14 18.45 8.78
N ASN A 41 2.84 19.70 9.19
CA ASN A 41 2.56 20.82 8.28
C ASN A 41 3.81 21.64 7.91
N ASN A 42 5.02 21.18 8.23
CA ASN A 42 6.26 21.86 7.81
C ASN A 42 6.17 22.27 6.33
N LYS A 43 6.43 23.55 6.04
CA LYS A 43 6.32 24.12 4.68
C LYS A 43 7.21 23.38 3.66
N ASN A 44 8.32 22.80 4.13
CA ASN A 44 9.24 22.00 3.32
C ASN A 44 8.91 20.49 3.33
N GLY A 45 7.80 20.09 3.96
CA GLY A 45 7.40 18.70 4.12
C GLY A 45 8.27 17.89 5.10
N HIS A 46 8.07 16.59 5.06
CA HIS A 46 8.86 15.56 5.73
C HIS A 46 8.70 14.24 4.95
N GLY A 47 9.49 13.21 5.28
CA GLY A 47 9.44 11.93 4.56
C GLY A 47 9.27 10.73 5.47
N HIS A 48 8.88 9.62 4.86
CA HIS A 48 8.75 8.31 5.49
C HIS A 48 9.25 7.21 4.56
N ASN A 49 9.68 6.12 5.18
CA ASN A 49 9.83 4.83 4.53
C ASN A 49 8.55 4.06 4.83
N TYR A 50 7.63 4.02 3.86
CA TYR A 50 6.32 3.39 4.02
C TYR A 50 6.44 1.89 3.81
N GLU A 51 5.87 1.12 4.74
CA GLU A 51 5.70 -0.33 4.63
C GLU A 51 4.30 -0.64 4.12
N LEU A 52 4.20 -1.46 3.07
CA LEU A 52 2.97 -1.87 2.42
C LEU A 52 2.78 -3.38 2.58
N THR A 53 1.67 -3.78 3.19
CA THR A 53 1.25 -5.19 3.25
C THR A 53 0.00 -5.40 2.41
N ILE A 54 0.14 -6.13 1.30
CA ILE A 54 -0.95 -6.49 0.39
C ILE A 54 -1.44 -7.88 0.77
N ARG A 55 -2.74 -8.01 1.06
CA ARG A 55 -3.38 -9.28 1.39
C ARG A 55 -4.32 -9.69 0.27
N VAL A 56 -4.13 -10.89 -0.28
CA VAL A 56 -5.06 -11.54 -1.22
C VAL A 56 -5.58 -12.81 -0.58
N ALA A 57 -6.90 -12.97 -0.53
CA ALA A 57 -7.54 -14.14 0.09
C ALA A 57 -8.58 -14.76 -0.86
N GLY A 58 -8.53 -16.08 -0.99
CA GLY A 58 -9.36 -16.80 -1.96
C GLY A 58 -9.30 -18.31 -1.77
N GLN A 59 -10.09 -19.03 -2.56
CA GLN A 59 -9.97 -20.48 -2.65
C GLN A 59 -8.70 -20.81 -3.44
N VAL A 60 -7.98 -21.84 -2.98
CA VAL A 60 -6.86 -22.38 -3.74
C VAL A 60 -7.40 -23.03 -5.01
N ASP A 61 -6.90 -22.59 -6.17
CA ASP A 61 -7.19 -23.28 -7.42
C ASP A 61 -6.58 -24.70 -7.35
N PRO A 62 -7.38 -25.77 -7.49
CA PRO A 62 -6.90 -27.14 -7.32
C PRO A 62 -5.95 -27.61 -8.44
N ALA A 63 -5.94 -26.94 -9.60
CA ALA A 63 -5.07 -27.29 -10.72
C ALA A 63 -3.66 -26.68 -10.58
N ILE A 64 -3.55 -25.46 -10.04
CA ILE A 64 -2.27 -24.73 -9.92
C ILE A 64 -1.76 -24.60 -8.49
N GLY A 65 -2.59 -24.86 -7.48
CA GLY A 65 -2.19 -24.82 -6.06
C GLY A 65 -2.03 -23.42 -5.47
N TYR A 66 -2.45 -22.36 -6.17
CA TYR A 66 -2.32 -20.98 -5.74
C TYR A 66 -3.67 -20.25 -5.67
N VAL A 67 -3.74 -19.22 -4.81
CA VAL A 67 -4.81 -18.22 -4.84
C VAL A 67 -4.51 -17.15 -5.90
N ILE A 68 -3.23 -16.84 -6.08
CA ILE A 68 -2.68 -15.92 -7.08
C ILE A 68 -1.21 -16.25 -7.29
N ASP A 69 -0.70 -16.05 -8.49
CA ASP A 69 0.74 -16.10 -8.75
C ASP A 69 1.45 -14.94 -8.01
N LEU A 70 2.51 -15.25 -7.26
CA LEU A 70 3.20 -14.24 -6.44
C LEU A 70 4.01 -13.25 -7.28
N GLY A 71 4.41 -13.63 -8.50
CA GLY A 71 5.03 -12.75 -9.49
C GLY A 71 4.02 -11.80 -10.11
N GLU A 72 2.79 -12.26 -10.39
CA GLU A 72 1.68 -11.39 -10.79
C GLU A 72 1.36 -10.37 -9.69
N LEU A 73 1.24 -10.81 -8.44
CA LEU A 73 1.04 -9.91 -7.30
C LEU A 73 2.18 -8.89 -7.16
N SER A 74 3.43 -9.31 -7.45
CA SER A 74 4.59 -8.41 -7.53
C SER A 74 4.43 -7.34 -8.59
N ALA A 75 4.06 -7.74 -9.80
CA ALA A 75 3.95 -6.85 -10.94
C ALA A 75 2.83 -5.83 -10.72
N LEU A 76 1.70 -6.26 -10.15
CA LEU A 76 0.59 -5.39 -9.77
C LEU A 76 1.00 -4.38 -8.70
N ALA A 77 1.63 -4.84 -7.60
CA ALA A 77 2.11 -3.97 -6.53
C ALA A 77 3.09 -2.91 -7.07
N LYS A 78 4.00 -3.34 -7.95
CA LYS A 78 4.97 -2.46 -8.59
C LYS A 78 4.28 -1.39 -9.45
N LYS A 79 3.48 -1.83 -10.41
CA LYS A 79 2.80 -0.95 -11.39
C LYS A 79 1.87 0.06 -10.73
N HIS A 80 1.12 -0.37 -9.72
CA HIS A 80 0.03 0.42 -9.17
C HIS A 80 0.39 1.18 -7.90
N VAL A 81 1.51 0.83 -7.24
CA VAL A 81 1.89 1.45 -5.98
C VAL A 81 3.33 1.95 -6.02
N THR A 82 4.33 1.06 -6.11
CA THR A 82 5.71 1.48 -5.89
C THR A 82 6.28 2.32 -7.03
N GLU A 83 6.01 2.02 -8.31
CA GLU A 83 6.45 2.89 -9.43
C GLU A 83 5.79 4.28 -9.39
N TYR A 84 4.58 4.37 -8.84
CA TYR A 84 3.83 5.61 -8.76
C TYR A 84 4.24 6.47 -7.56
N LEU A 85 4.56 5.86 -6.41
CA LEU A 85 4.78 6.55 -5.14
C LEU A 85 6.26 6.63 -4.73
N ASP A 86 7.09 5.69 -5.15
CA ASP A 86 8.48 5.60 -4.69
C ASP A 86 9.32 6.77 -5.21
N HIS A 87 10.10 7.36 -4.29
CA HIS A 87 10.91 8.55 -4.47
C HIS A 87 10.12 9.77 -5.00
N LYS A 88 8.87 9.95 -4.55
CA LYS A 88 8.01 11.10 -4.90
C LYS A 88 7.71 12.03 -3.73
N PHE A 89 7.24 13.24 -4.06
CA PHE A 89 6.53 14.11 -3.14
C PHE A 89 5.03 13.98 -3.40
N LEU A 90 4.26 13.62 -2.37
CA LEU A 90 2.81 13.38 -2.42
C LEU A 90 2.00 14.67 -2.26
#